data_AF-U6DTJ7-F1
#
_entry.id   AF-U6DTJ7-F1
#
_cell.length_a   1.000
_cell.length_b   1.000
_cell.length_c   1.000
_cell.angle_alpha   90.00
_cell.angle_beta   90.00
_cell.angle_gamma   90.00
#
_symmetry.space_group_name_H-M   'P 1'
#
loop_
_entity.id
_entity.type
_entity.pdbx_description
1 polymer ?
#
loop_
_entity_poly.entity_id
_entity_poly.type
_entity_poly.pdbx_seq_one_letter_code
_entity_poly.pdbx_strand_id
1 'polypeptide(L)'
;MNTNDAKEYLARREIPQLFESLLNGLMCSKPEDPIEYLESCLQKVKELGGCDKVKWDTFVSQEKKTLPPLNGGQSRRSFLRN
;
A
#
# COMPACT_ATOMS: atom_id res chain seq x y z
N MET A 1 18.79 -0.10 -28.88
CA MET A 1 18.84 0.16 -27.43
C MET A 1 19.87 -0.79 -26.86
N ASN A 2 20.97 -0.29 -26.30
CA ASN A 2 21.94 -1.17 -25.69
C ASN A 2 21.42 -1.59 -24.30
N THR A 3 21.86 -2.71 -23.76
CA THR A 3 21.34 -3.25 -22.49
C THR A 3 21.54 -2.28 -21.31
N ASN A 4 22.51 -1.37 -21.43
CA ASN A 4 22.77 -0.32 -20.45
C ASN A 4 21.68 0.77 -20.46
N ASP A 5 21.25 1.22 -21.65
CA ASP A 5 20.18 2.21 -21.80
C ASP A 5 18.86 1.72 -21.17
N ALA A 6 18.56 0.41 -21.31
CA ALA A 6 17.38 -0.20 -20.74
C ALA A 6 17.42 -0.19 -19.21
N LYS A 7 18.56 -0.53 -18.62
CA LYS A 7 18.74 -0.51 -17.15
C LYS A 7 18.64 0.90 -16.60
N GLU A 8 19.28 1.87 -17.25
CA GLU A 8 19.17 3.28 -16.86
C GLU A 8 17.74 3.79 -16.98
N TYR A 9 17.02 3.44 -18.05
CA TYR A 9 15.62 3.83 -18.21
C TYR A 9 14.75 3.28 -17.08
N LEU A 10 14.90 1.99 -16.75
CA LEU A 10 14.18 1.35 -15.65
C LEU A 10 14.43 2.05 -14.31
N ALA A 11 15.68 2.35 -14.00
CA ALA A 11 16.07 3.03 -12.76
C ALA A 11 15.54 4.48 -12.72
N ARG A 12 15.76 5.26 -13.79
CA ARG A 12 15.37 6.68 -13.88
C ARG A 12 13.86 6.90 -13.85
N ARG A 13 13.07 5.89 -14.23
CA ARG A 13 11.61 5.96 -14.25
C ARG A 13 10.95 5.23 -13.08
N GLU A 14 11.76 4.65 -12.19
CA GLU A 14 11.31 3.85 -11.05
C GLU A 14 10.31 2.74 -11.46
N ILE A 15 10.51 2.20 -12.67
CA ILE A 15 9.62 1.20 -13.25
C ILE A 15 9.52 -0.04 -12.37
N PRO A 16 10.64 -0.62 -11.86
CA PRO A 16 10.55 -1.79 -10.98
C PRO A 16 9.68 -1.54 -9.74
N GLN A 17 9.85 -0.40 -9.08
CA GLN A 17 9.12 -0.03 -7.87
C GLN A 17 7.64 0.25 -8.14
N LEU A 18 7.33 0.91 -9.26
CA LEU A 18 5.96 1.09 -9.71
C LEU A 18 5.24 -0.25 -9.88
N PHE A 19 5.85 -1.17 -10.63
CA PHE A 19 5.24 -2.48 -10.89
C PHE A 19 5.15 -3.33 -9.62
N GLU A 20 6.14 -3.28 -8.73
CA GLU A 20 6.09 -3.96 -7.43
C GLU A 20 4.89 -3.49 -6.60
N SER A 21 4.69 -2.17 -6.48
CA SER A 21 3.56 -1.61 -5.74
C SER A 21 2.19 -1.99 -6.35
N LEU A 22 2.08 -1.95 -7.68
CA LEU A 22 0.87 -2.35 -8.41
C LEU A 22 0.54 -3.83 -8.22
N LEU A 23 1.54 -4.71 -8.37
CA LEU A 23 1.40 -6.15 -8.15
C LEU A 23 0.99 -6.46 -6.71
N ASN A 24 1.61 -5.81 -5.74
CA ASN A 24 1.31 -6.02 -4.34
C ASN A 24 -0.13 -5.58 -4.01
N GLY A 25 -0.55 -4.40 -4.48
CA GLY A 25 -1.93 -3.94 -4.35
C GLY A 25 -2.93 -4.89 -4.99
N LEU A 26 -2.67 -5.35 -6.21
CA LEU A 26 -3.52 -6.29 -6.94
C LEU A 26 -3.67 -7.63 -6.20
N MET A 27 -2.56 -8.19 -5.71
CA MET A 27 -2.54 -9.46 -4.98
C MET A 27 -3.23 -9.38 -3.62
N CYS A 28 -3.15 -8.22 -2.95
CA CYS A 28 -3.83 -7.97 -1.68
C CYS A 28 -5.34 -7.76 -1.87
N SER A 29 -5.74 -6.91 -2.83
CA SER A 29 -7.15 -6.56 -3.04
C SER A 29 -7.94 -7.63 -3.79
N LYS A 30 -7.28 -8.44 -4.63
CA LYS A 30 -7.91 -9.48 -5.48
C LYS A 30 -9.23 -9.02 -6.12
N PRO A 31 -9.21 -7.89 -6.86
CA PRO A 31 -10.42 -7.33 -7.46
C PRO A 31 -11.02 -8.30 -8.49
N GLU A 32 -12.32 -8.17 -8.72
CA GLU A 32 -13.03 -8.94 -9.77
C GLU A 32 -12.54 -8.55 -11.18
N ASP A 33 -12.28 -7.25 -11.39
CA ASP A 33 -11.66 -6.74 -12.61
C ASP A 33 -10.22 -6.23 -12.32
N PRO A 34 -9.18 -7.01 -12.65
CA PRO A 34 -7.79 -6.62 -12.39
C PRO A 34 -7.30 -5.49 -13.29
N ILE A 35 -7.90 -5.29 -14.47
CA ILE A 35 -7.46 -4.27 -15.42
C ILE A 35 -7.93 -2.90 -14.95
N GLU A 36 -9.21 -2.77 -14.62
CA GLU A 36 -9.80 -1.53 -14.10
C GLU A 36 -9.11 -1.08 -12.80
N TYR A 37 -8.79 -2.02 -11.91
CA TYR A 37 -8.04 -1.72 -10.69
C TYR A 37 -6.65 -1.15 -10.99
N LEU A 38 -5.91 -1.73 -11.93
CA LEU A 38 -4.59 -1.24 -12.32
C LEU A 38 -4.68 0.14 -12.98
N GLU A 39 -5.69 0.40 -13.80
CA GLU A 39 -5.94 1.72 -14.38
C GLU A 39 -6.15 2.78 -13.29
N SER A 40 -6.98 2.47 -12.29
CA SER A 40 -7.21 3.34 -11.13
C SER A 40 -5.94 3.59 -10.33
N CYS A 41 -5.11 2.55 -10.10
CA CYS A 41 -3.83 2.72 -9.44
C CYS A 41 -2.90 3.65 -10.22
N LEU A 42 -2.80 3.50 -11.53
CA LEU A 42 -2.00 4.36 -12.40
C LEU A 42 -2.53 5.81 -12.43
N GLN A 43 -3.85 6.02 -12.40
CA GLN A 43 -4.44 7.35 -12.24
C GLN A 43 -3.99 7.97 -10.91
N LYS A 44 -4.05 7.21 -9.82
CA LYS A 44 -3.60 7.68 -8.51
C LYS A 44 -2.10 8.01 -8.47
N VAL A 45 -1.24 7.26 -9.18
CA VAL A 45 0.19 7.64 -9.34
C VAL A 45 0.34 9.02 -9.98
N LYS A 46 -0.47 9.33 -11.01
CA LYS A 46 -0.45 10.65 -11.66
C LYS A 46 -0.88 11.74 -10.68
N GLU A 47 -1.92 11.50 -9.89
CA GLU A 47 -2.39 12.44 -8.86
C GLU A 47 -1.36 12.67 -7.75
N LEU A 48 -0.60 11.64 -7.38
CA LEU A 48 0.50 11.73 -6.42
C LEU A 48 1.71 12.52 -6.94
N GLY A 49 1.76 12.83 -8.24
CA GLY A 49 2.87 13.57 -8.85
C GLY A 49 3.96 12.68 -9.46
N GLY A 50 3.66 11.40 -9.74
CA GLY A 50 4.53 10.49 -10.47
C GLY A 50 5.07 9.32 -9.64
N CYS A 51 5.86 8.46 -10.31
CA CYS A 51 6.33 7.18 -9.75
C CYS A 51 7.23 7.33 -8.52
N ASP A 52 7.96 8.43 -8.39
CA ASP A 52 8.82 8.77 -7.24
C ASP A 52 8.05 8.83 -5.90
N LYS A 53 6.75 9.08 -5.95
CA LYS A 53 5.90 9.15 -4.75
C LYS A 53 5.26 7.82 -4.38
N VAL A 54 5.41 6.80 -5.22
CA VAL A 54 4.85 5.47 -5.02
C VAL A 54 5.78 4.67 -4.13
N LYS A 55 5.26 4.10 -3.06
CA LYS A 55 5.94 3.11 -2.20
C LYS A 55 5.36 1.74 -2.43
N TRP A 56 6.06 0.70 -2.00
CA TRP A 56 5.63 -0.69 -2.09
C TRP A 56 4.23 -0.96 -1.47
N ASP A 57 3.81 -0.15 -0.49
CA ASP A 57 2.54 -0.25 0.24
C ASP A 57 1.45 0.71 -0.28
N THR A 58 1.74 1.60 -1.23
CA THR A 58 0.80 2.66 -1.66
C THR A 58 -0.57 2.14 -2.10
N PHE A 59 -0.64 0.94 -2.68
CA PHE A 59 -1.87 0.30 -3.12
C PHE A 59 -2.30 -0.88 -2.25
N VAL A 60 -1.48 -1.25 -1.27
CA VAL A 60 -1.87 -2.23 -0.26
C VAL A 60 -2.85 -1.52 0.64
N SER A 61 -4.15 -1.82 0.47
CA SER A 61 -5.13 -1.32 1.42
C SER A 61 -4.69 -1.76 2.81
N GLN A 62 -4.47 -0.79 3.69
CA GLN A 62 -4.56 -1.04 5.11
C GLN A 62 -6.02 -1.42 5.32
N GLU A 63 -6.34 -2.72 5.24
CA GLU A 63 -7.40 -3.26 6.06
C GLU A 63 -7.04 -2.78 7.46
N LYS A 64 -7.63 -1.64 7.84
CA LYS A 64 -7.72 -1.21 9.20
C LYS A 64 -8.60 -2.30 9.82
N LYS A 65 -7.97 -3.44 10.16
CA LYS A 65 -8.17 -4.03 11.47
C LYS A 65 -7.92 -2.89 12.41
N THR A 66 -8.98 -2.11 12.63
CA THR A 66 -9.14 -1.30 13.80
C THR A 66 -8.85 -2.29 14.90
N LEU A 67 -7.63 -2.23 15.43
CA LEU A 67 -7.35 -2.91 16.68
C LEU A 67 -8.48 -2.43 17.59
N PRO A 68 -9.21 -3.35 18.24
CA PRO A 68 -10.27 -2.94 19.14
C PRO A 68 -9.66 -1.89 20.08
N PRO A 69 -10.37 -0.78 20.38
CA PRO A 69 -9.86 0.20 21.32
C PRO A 69 -9.42 -0.57 22.57
N LEU A 70 -8.19 -0.32 23.02
CA LEU A 70 -7.66 -0.82 24.29
C LEU A 70 -8.45 -0.17 25.43
N ASN A 71 -9.74 -0.48 25.55
CA ASN A 71 -10.55 -0.11 26.69
C ASN A 71 -10.38 -1.20 27.76
N GLY A 72 -9.17 -1.26 28.33
CA GLY A 72 -8.90 -1.97 29.55
C GLY A 72 -9.41 -1.14 30.72
N GLY A 73 -10.58 -1.49 31.23
CA GLY A 73 -11.38 -0.68 32.14
C GLY A 73 -10.67 -0.22 33.42
N GLN A 74 -10.67 1.10 33.63
CA GLN A 74 -10.71 1.67 34.98
C GLN A 74 -12.18 1.77 35.42
N SER A 75 -12.76 0.67 35.89
CA SER A 75 -13.97 0.76 36.69
C SER A 75 -13.98 -0.31 37.78
N ARG A 76 -13.65 0.17 38.98
CA ARG A 76 -14.12 -0.29 40.29
C ARG A 76 -13.99 -1.79 40.59
N ARG A 77 -12.87 -2.14 41.22
CA ARG A 77 -12.87 -3.20 42.23
C ARG A 77 -12.39 -2.62 43.56
N SER A 78 -13.35 -2.07 44.30
CA SER A 78 -13.27 -2.00 45.75
C SER A 78 -13.18 -3.44 46.26
N PHE A 79 -12.06 -3.82 46.85
CA PHE A 79 -12.02 -4.97 47.75
C PHE A 79 -11.29 -4.55 49.03
N LEU A 80 -12.10 -4.48 50.08
CA LEU A 80 -11.71 -4.42 51.47
C LEU A 80 -10.95 -5.69 51.91
N ARG A 81 -10.18 -5.52 52.99
CA ARG A 81 -9.75 -6.54 53.99
C ARG A 81 -8.48 -7.33 53.60
N ASN A 82 -7.47 -7.52 54.45
CA ASN A 82 -7.34 -7.46 55.92
C ASN A 82 -5.92 -7.01 56.29
#